data_AF-A0A1V3JWU7-F1
#
_entry.id   AF-A0A1V3JWU7-F1
#
_cell.length_a   1.000
_cell.length_b   1.000
_cell.length_c   1.000
_cell.angle_alpha   90.00
_cell.angle_beta   90.00
_cell.angle_gamma   90.00
#
_symmetry.space_group_name_H-M   'P 1'
#
loop_
_entity.id
_entity.type
_entity.pdbx_description
1 polymer ?
#
loop_
_entity_poly.entity_id
_entity_poly.type
_entity_poly.pdbx_seq_one_letter_code
_entity_poly.pdbx_strand_id
1 'polypeptide(L)'
;MNRRSFLSSTALLGSSSIFVSPTFVNEQQKSISQNEFLPTVGTGYKFDYNGQALRYPGNSVVSHVPQNTQFYKNLVELQNEIKQSEFGALHTFLPKNSFHITLFNGTNENPAQREKPGFWPRDLEKTAPIEEVHLHYVRKLQQFKPDLPKVLKFALTELWGPFDKEMIILGVKLVEDREKLSNFVSS
;
A
#
# COMPACT_ATOMS: atom_id res chain seq x y z
N MET A 1 -17.40 -10.77 53.15
CA MET A 1 -18.21 -9.98 54.09
C MET A 1 -17.32 -8.93 54.73
N ASN A 2 -17.65 -7.63 54.55
CA ASN A 2 -17.23 -6.44 55.34
C ASN A 2 -15.74 -5.98 55.30
N ARG A 3 -15.37 -4.70 55.36
CA ARG A 3 -16.10 -3.43 55.60
C ARG A 3 -15.22 -2.20 55.24
N ARG A 4 -15.81 -1.23 54.54
CA ARG A 4 -15.89 0.23 54.81
C ARG A 4 -14.63 1.04 55.19
N SER A 5 -14.39 2.12 54.44
CA SER A 5 -14.15 3.51 54.94
C SER A 5 -13.88 4.44 53.73
N PHE A 6 -14.83 5.27 53.27
CA PHE A 6 -15.11 6.68 53.66
C PHE A 6 -13.99 7.69 53.36
N LEU A 7 -14.26 8.68 52.49
CA LEU A 7 -14.50 10.09 52.88
C LEU A 7 -14.90 10.96 51.67
N SER A 8 -15.80 11.90 51.95
CA SER A 8 -16.44 12.86 51.03
C SER A 8 -15.70 14.19 50.93
N SER A 9 -16.12 14.99 49.93
CA SER A 9 -16.06 16.47 49.84
C SER A 9 -14.71 17.03 49.32
N THR A 10 -14.61 18.07 48.48
CA THR A 10 -15.45 19.28 48.29
C THR A 10 -15.11 19.93 46.94
N ALA A 11 -16.06 20.65 46.34
CA ALA A 11 -15.86 21.51 45.17
C ALA A 11 -15.06 22.79 45.51
N LEU A 12 -14.20 23.24 44.59
CA LEU A 12 -13.73 24.63 44.51
C LEU A 12 -13.71 25.05 43.03
N LEU A 13 -14.59 26.00 42.70
CA LEU A 13 -14.52 26.81 41.49
C LEU A 13 -13.40 27.83 41.70
N GLY A 14 -12.37 27.77 40.86
CA GLY A 14 -11.25 28.71 40.86
C GLY A 14 -10.74 28.90 39.44
N SER A 15 -10.86 30.14 38.97
CA SER A 15 -10.39 30.62 37.66
C SER A 15 -8.96 30.22 37.36
N SER A 16 -8.75 29.54 36.23
CA SER A 16 -7.43 29.43 35.63
C SER A 16 -7.58 29.41 34.11
N SER A 17 -6.83 30.30 33.48
CA SER A 17 -6.61 30.39 32.05
C SER A 17 -6.45 28.99 31.46
N ILE A 18 -7.15 28.70 30.35
CA ILE A 18 -6.85 27.50 29.56
C ILE A 18 -5.48 27.76 28.91
N PHE A 19 -4.42 27.52 29.69
CA PHE A 19 -3.17 27.11 29.11
C PHE A 19 -3.48 25.75 28.48
N VAL A 20 -3.59 25.73 27.14
CA VAL A 20 -3.46 24.47 26.41
C VAL A 20 -2.04 24.02 26.69
N SER A 21 -1.90 23.19 27.72
CA SER A 21 -0.62 22.60 28.08
C SER A 21 -0.09 21.92 26.82
N PRO A 22 1.17 22.14 26.42
CA PRO A 22 1.76 21.45 25.29
C PRO A 22 1.70 19.92 25.47
N THR A 23 1.45 19.44 26.69
CA THR A 23 1.22 18.03 27.01
C THR A 23 0.00 17.41 26.31
N PHE A 24 -1.09 18.14 26.03
CA PHE A 24 -2.24 17.53 25.32
C PHE A 24 -1.94 17.30 23.83
N VAL A 25 -1.28 18.25 23.18
CA VAL A 25 -0.76 18.06 21.81
C VAL A 25 0.32 16.97 21.80
N ASN A 26 1.17 16.95 22.82
CA ASN A 26 2.26 15.99 22.94
C ASN A 26 1.77 14.57 23.27
N GLU A 27 0.69 14.37 24.03
CA GLU A 27 0.12 13.03 24.28
C GLU A 27 -0.62 12.47 23.05
N GLN A 28 -1.30 13.32 22.29
CA GLN A 28 -1.91 12.90 21.03
C GLN A 28 -0.84 12.56 19.99
N GLN A 29 0.25 13.32 19.94
CA GLN A 29 1.39 13.06 19.05
C GLN A 29 2.26 11.88 19.51
N LYS A 30 2.37 11.65 20.83
CA LYS A 30 3.11 10.52 21.42
C LYS A 30 2.36 9.20 21.31
N SER A 31 1.02 9.20 21.42
CA SER A 31 0.19 8.01 21.15
C SER A 31 0.19 7.62 19.66
N ILE A 32 0.26 8.60 18.76
CA ILE A 32 0.49 8.36 17.32
C ILE A 32 1.89 7.76 17.10
N SER A 33 2.93 8.25 17.77
CA SER A 33 4.31 7.75 17.61
C SER A 33 4.58 6.35 18.19
N GLN A 34 3.67 5.82 19.03
CA GLN A 34 3.79 4.50 19.64
C GLN A 34 2.95 3.41 18.96
N ASN A 35 2.14 3.77 17.96
CA ASN A 35 1.57 2.77 17.06
C ASN A 35 2.66 2.33 16.07
N GLU A 36 3.18 1.10 16.22
CA GLU A 36 3.97 0.43 15.17
C GLU A 36 3.23 0.33 13.83
N PHE A 37 1.93 0.62 13.84
CA PHE A 37 1.00 0.62 12.71
C PHE A 37 0.40 2.01 12.48
N LEU A 38 1.24 2.99 12.14
CA LEU A 38 0.71 4.17 11.47
C LEU A 38 0.33 3.76 10.04
N PRO A 39 -0.96 3.86 9.65
CA PRO A 39 -1.34 3.60 8.28
C PRO A 39 -0.51 4.51 7.37
N THR A 40 -0.03 3.96 6.26
CA THR A 40 0.69 4.73 5.23
C THR A 40 -0.32 5.59 4.47
N VAL A 41 -0.78 6.65 5.13
CA VAL A 41 -1.85 7.56 4.68
C VAL A 41 -1.43 9.02 4.83
N GLY A 42 -2.05 9.89 4.03
CA GLY A 42 -1.74 11.31 3.98
C GLY A 42 -0.72 11.68 2.91
N THR A 43 -0.23 12.92 2.97
CA THR A 43 0.68 13.48 1.96
C THR A 43 1.92 12.61 1.76
N GLY A 44 2.21 12.24 0.51
CA GLY A 44 3.33 11.36 0.17
C GLY A 44 2.99 9.87 0.16
N TYR A 45 1.76 9.50 0.51
CA TYR A 45 1.25 8.13 0.42
C TYR A 45 0.11 7.98 -0.60
N LYS A 46 -0.36 6.75 -0.80
CA LYS A 46 -1.35 6.41 -1.83
C LYS A 46 -2.79 6.77 -1.44
N PHE A 47 -3.09 6.90 -0.16
CA PHE A 47 -4.44 7.12 0.35
C PHE A 47 -4.47 8.23 1.41
N ASP A 48 -5.58 8.94 1.52
CA ASP A 48 -5.83 9.85 2.64
C ASP A 48 -6.37 9.08 3.86
N TYR A 49 -6.60 9.79 4.97
CA TYR A 49 -7.15 9.21 6.20
C TYR A 49 -8.58 8.66 6.07
N ASN A 50 -9.29 9.02 4.99
CA ASN A 50 -10.63 8.52 4.68
C ASN A 50 -10.60 7.36 3.66
N GLY A 51 -9.41 6.89 3.27
CA GLY A 51 -9.25 5.84 2.27
C GLY A 51 -9.46 6.31 0.82
N GLN A 52 -9.46 7.62 0.55
CA GLN A 52 -9.52 8.12 -0.82
C GLN A 52 -8.14 8.06 -1.46
N ALA A 53 -8.07 7.62 -2.72
CA ALA A 53 -6.82 7.58 -3.47
C ALA A 53 -6.26 9.00 -3.70
N LEU A 54 -4.99 9.19 -3.34
CA LEU A 54 -4.25 10.41 -3.61
C LEU A 54 -3.43 10.27 -4.90
N ARG A 55 -3.08 11.41 -5.51
CA ARG A 55 -2.17 11.42 -6.66
C ARG A 55 -0.81 10.83 -6.24
N TYR A 56 -0.47 9.67 -6.80
CA TYR A 56 0.77 8.95 -6.51
C TYR A 56 1.49 8.57 -7.82
N PRO A 57 2.20 9.51 -8.46
CA PRO A 57 2.75 9.31 -9.80
C PRO A 57 3.93 8.36 -9.79
N GLY A 58 3.95 7.47 -10.77
CA GLY A 58 5.00 6.49 -10.97
C GLY A 58 4.66 5.54 -12.11
N ASN A 59 5.49 4.52 -12.24
CA ASN A 59 5.35 3.49 -13.26
C ASN A 59 5.50 2.10 -12.64
N SER A 60 4.97 1.12 -13.37
CA SER A 60 5.04 -0.30 -13.05
C SER A 60 4.76 -1.07 -14.33
N VAL A 61 5.34 -2.27 -14.45
CA VAL A 61 4.95 -3.23 -15.50
C VAL A 61 3.95 -4.19 -14.88
N VAL A 62 2.73 -4.17 -15.40
CA VAL A 62 1.60 -4.94 -14.85
C VAL A 62 0.99 -5.85 -15.90
N SER A 63 0.40 -6.95 -15.46
CA SER A 63 -0.45 -7.82 -16.27
C SER A 63 -1.87 -7.78 -15.71
N HIS A 64 -2.79 -7.18 -16.46
CA HIS A 64 -4.19 -7.09 -16.07
C HIS A 64 -4.86 -8.46 -16.08
N VAL A 65 -5.74 -8.69 -15.11
CA VAL A 65 -6.58 -9.90 -15.10
C VAL A 65 -7.61 -9.77 -16.23
N PRO A 66 -7.69 -10.73 -17.18
CA PRO A 66 -8.64 -10.64 -18.27
C PRO A 66 -10.09 -10.72 -17.77
N GLN A 67 -10.89 -9.70 -18.05
CA GLN A 67 -12.22 -9.52 -17.44
C GLN A 67 -13.28 -10.52 -17.92
N ASN A 68 -13.04 -11.18 -19.06
CA ASN A 68 -13.92 -12.19 -19.62
C ASN A 68 -13.72 -13.59 -19.00
N THR A 69 -12.85 -13.73 -17.99
CA THR A 69 -12.52 -15.02 -17.37
C THR A 69 -13.36 -15.31 -16.14
N GLN A 70 -13.55 -16.60 -15.82
CA GLN A 70 -14.17 -17.00 -14.54
C GLN A 70 -13.32 -16.54 -13.35
N PHE A 71 -12.00 -16.53 -13.49
CA PHE A 71 -11.10 -16.04 -12.45
C PHE A 71 -11.39 -14.58 -12.06
N TYR A 72 -11.58 -13.69 -13.04
CA TYR A 72 -11.98 -12.30 -12.78
C TYR A 72 -13.31 -12.20 -12.02
N LYS A 73 -14.32 -13.00 -12.42
CA LYS A 73 -15.62 -13.02 -11.73
C LYS A 73 -15.48 -13.43 -10.26
N ASN A 74 -14.70 -14.47 -10.00
CA ASN A 74 -14.43 -14.93 -8.64
C ASN A 74 -13.68 -13.86 -7.80
N LEU A 75 -12.75 -13.10 -8.40
CA LEU A 75 -12.09 -11.98 -7.71
C LEU A 75 -13.08 -10.85 -7.37
N VAL A 76 -14.02 -10.57 -8.26
CA VAL A 76 -15.07 -9.58 -8.02
C VAL A 76 -15.99 -10.01 -6.88
N GLU A 77 -16.38 -11.29 -6.85
CA GLU A 77 -17.17 -11.87 -5.77
C GLU A 77 -16.44 -11.80 -4.43
N LEU A 78 -15.18 -12.26 -4.38
CA LEU A 78 -14.33 -12.17 -3.20
C LEU A 78 -14.22 -10.73 -2.67
N GLN A 79 -13.98 -9.75 -3.55
CA GLN A 79 -13.93 -8.34 -3.13
C GLN A 79 -15.27 -7.88 -2.54
N ASN A 80 -16.40 -8.29 -3.10
CA ASN A 80 -17.72 -7.92 -2.59
C ASN A 80 -18.00 -8.56 -1.22
N GLU A 81 -17.60 -9.82 -1.02
CA GLU A 81 -17.73 -10.51 0.27
C GLU A 81 -16.93 -9.79 1.36
N ILE A 82 -15.68 -9.44 1.08
CA ILE A 82 -14.83 -8.69 2.04
C ILE A 82 -15.46 -7.32 2.34
N LYS A 83 -15.96 -6.62 1.32
CA LYS A 83 -16.65 -5.33 1.49
C LYS A 83 -17.88 -5.42 2.41
N GLN A 84 -18.59 -6.53 2.40
CA GLN A 84 -19.80 -6.76 3.19
C GLN A 84 -19.51 -7.33 4.59
N SER A 85 -18.28 -7.80 4.83
CA SER A 85 -17.84 -8.30 6.13
C SER A 85 -17.57 -7.17 7.14
N GLU A 86 -17.34 -7.55 8.40
CA GLU A 86 -16.89 -6.63 9.45
C GLU A 86 -15.56 -5.91 9.13
N PHE A 87 -14.75 -6.48 8.22
CA PHE A 87 -13.47 -5.91 7.78
C PHE A 87 -13.62 -4.91 6.63
N GLY A 88 -14.82 -4.76 6.05
CA GLY A 88 -15.05 -3.89 4.90
C GLY A 88 -14.65 -2.43 5.17
N ALA A 89 -14.95 -1.93 6.37
CA ALA A 89 -14.60 -0.57 6.77
C ALA A 89 -13.09 -0.35 7.02
N LEU A 90 -12.30 -1.42 7.15
CA LEU A 90 -10.86 -1.35 7.41
C LEU A 90 -10.03 -1.22 6.12
N HIS A 91 -10.66 -1.38 4.96
CA HIS A 91 -9.95 -1.47 3.69
C HIS A 91 -10.39 -0.42 2.69
N THR A 92 -9.42 0.09 1.93
CA THR A 92 -9.68 0.81 0.69
C THR A 92 -9.68 -0.15 -0.48
N PHE A 93 -10.79 -0.21 -1.22
CA PHE A 93 -10.92 -1.12 -2.35
C PHE A 93 -10.73 -0.39 -3.68
N LEU A 94 -9.72 -0.82 -4.44
CA LEU A 94 -9.51 -0.32 -5.78
C LEU A 94 -10.62 -0.78 -6.76
N PRO A 95 -10.83 -0.04 -7.86
CA PRO A 95 -11.76 -0.42 -8.91
C PRO A 95 -11.52 -1.85 -9.44
N LYS A 96 -12.60 -2.60 -9.70
CA LYS A 96 -12.51 -4.00 -10.17
C LYS A 96 -11.74 -4.13 -11.50
N ASN A 97 -11.88 -3.15 -12.38
CA ASN A 97 -11.17 -3.09 -13.65
C ASN A 97 -9.66 -2.84 -13.49
N SER A 98 -9.17 -2.52 -12.29
CA SER A 98 -7.75 -2.33 -12.01
C SER A 98 -7.06 -3.58 -11.48
N PHE A 99 -7.72 -4.75 -11.41
CA PHE A 99 -7.06 -5.98 -10.97
C PHE A 99 -5.91 -6.36 -11.90
N HIS A 100 -4.74 -6.56 -11.31
CA HIS A 100 -3.52 -6.93 -12.02
C HIS A 100 -2.54 -7.66 -11.11
N ILE A 101 -1.58 -8.34 -11.72
CA ILE A 101 -0.33 -8.75 -11.08
C ILE A 101 0.75 -7.75 -11.50
N THR A 102 1.50 -7.24 -10.53
CA THR A 102 2.72 -6.47 -10.83
C THR A 102 3.83 -7.42 -11.22
N LEU A 103 4.33 -7.30 -12.45
CA LEU A 103 5.49 -8.06 -12.92
C LEU A 103 6.79 -7.37 -12.47
N PHE A 104 6.86 -6.04 -12.61
CA PHE A 104 8.01 -5.24 -12.19
C PHE A 104 7.55 -3.97 -11.50
N ASN A 105 8.06 -3.74 -10.30
CA ASN A 105 7.95 -2.44 -9.67
C ASN A 105 8.82 -1.45 -10.44
N GLY A 106 8.23 -0.33 -10.84
CA GLY A 106 8.98 0.79 -11.37
C GLY A 106 9.30 1.81 -10.29
N THR A 107 9.40 3.07 -10.70
CA THR A 107 9.70 4.23 -9.85
C THR A 107 8.44 5.01 -9.49
N ASN A 108 8.52 5.83 -8.45
CA ASN A 108 7.51 6.85 -8.16
C ASN A 108 8.12 8.08 -7.48
N GLU A 109 7.29 9.11 -7.31
CA GLU A 109 7.72 10.41 -6.78
C GLU A 109 7.97 10.45 -5.27
N ASN A 110 7.71 9.38 -4.52
CA ASN A 110 7.90 9.40 -3.07
C ASN A 110 9.40 9.62 -2.73
N PRO A 111 9.77 10.72 -2.04
CA PRO A 111 11.17 11.05 -1.76
C PRO A 111 11.89 9.96 -0.95
N ALA A 112 11.21 9.35 0.02
CA ALA A 112 11.78 8.28 0.83
C ALA A 112 12.04 7.00 0.02
N GLN A 113 11.34 6.80 -1.10
CA GLN A 113 11.61 5.69 -2.00
C GLN A 113 12.73 6.00 -3.01
N ARG A 114 12.83 7.25 -3.50
CA ARG A 114 13.91 7.66 -4.43
C ARG A 114 15.32 7.40 -3.88
N GLU A 115 15.49 7.51 -2.57
CA GLU A 115 16.77 7.27 -1.91
C GLU A 115 17.13 5.78 -1.75
N LYS A 116 16.18 4.87 -1.94
CA LYS A 116 16.44 3.43 -1.79
C LYS A 116 17.36 2.93 -2.89
N PRO A 117 18.41 2.15 -2.55
CA PRO A 117 19.28 1.53 -3.54
C PRO A 117 18.49 0.73 -4.58
N GLY A 118 18.78 0.94 -5.86
CA GLY A 118 18.13 0.24 -6.97
C GLY A 118 16.71 0.71 -7.31
N PHE A 119 16.13 1.64 -6.56
CA PHE A 119 14.78 2.14 -6.83
C PHE A 119 14.76 3.15 -7.97
N TRP A 120 15.74 4.06 -8.05
CA TRP A 120 15.86 5.05 -9.12
C TRP A 120 16.84 4.59 -10.22
N PRO A 121 16.63 4.94 -11.50
CA PRO A 121 17.58 4.62 -12.57
C PRO A 121 18.95 5.21 -12.26
N ARG A 122 20.00 4.39 -12.32
CA ARG A 122 21.38 4.81 -12.01
C ARG A 122 21.94 5.82 -12.99
N ASP A 123 21.37 5.89 -14.18
CA ASP A 123 21.78 6.74 -15.29
C ASP A 123 20.92 8.02 -15.42
N LEU A 124 20.12 8.33 -14.40
CA LEU A 124 19.40 9.61 -14.27
C LEU A 124 19.66 10.25 -12.91
N GLU A 125 19.68 11.58 -12.89
CA GLU A 125 19.73 12.35 -11.65
C GLU A 125 18.50 12.05 -10.78
N LYS A 126 18.70 11.95 -9.46
CA LYS A 126 17.60 11.69 -8.49
C LYS A 126 16.55 12.80 -8.46
N THR A 127 16.94 14.01 -8.87
CA THR A 127 16.08 15.18 -8.97
C THR A 127 15.27 15.23 -10.26
N ALA A 128 15.49 14.30 -11.21
CA ALA A 128 14.77 14.28 -12.46
C ALA A 128 13.24 14.20 -12.22
N PRO A 129 12.43 14.95 -13.01
CA PRO A 129 10.98 14.83 -12.99
C PRO A 129 10.54 13.40 -13.33
N ILE A 130 9.41 12.94 -12.76
CA ILE A 130 8.96 11.56 -13.00
C ILE A 130 8.63 11.30 -14.48
N GLU A 131 8.18 12.33 -15.20
CA GLU A 131 7.91 12.27 -16.64
C GLU A 131 9.18 11.98 -17.46
N GLU A 132 10.32 12.52 -17.05
CA GLU A 132 11.61 12.23 -17.69
C GLU A 132 12.00 10.76 -17.47
N VAL A 133 11.78 10.27 -16.25
CA VAL A 133 12.00 8.86 -15.91
C VAL A 133 11.08 7.94 -16.70
N HIS A 134 9.81 8.31 -16.91
CA HIS A 134 8.89 7.57 -17.78
C HIS A 134 9.41 7.47 -19.20
N LEU A 135 9.81 8.59 -19.80
CA LEU A 135 10.36 8.61 -21.16
C LEU A 135 11.64 7.79 -21.28
N HIS A 136 12.49 7.83 -20.24
CA HIS A 136 13.69 7.01 -20.19
C HIS A 136 13.38 5.51 -20.20
N TYR A 137 12.44 5.05 -19.38
CA TYR A 137 11.99 3.66 -19.41
C TYR A 137 11.38 3.28 -20.75
N VAL A 138 10.56 4.14 -21.36
CA VAL A 138 9.98 3.88 -22.69
C VAL A 138 11.09 3.65 -23.73
N ARG A 139 12.11 4.51 -23.77
CA ARG A 139 13.24 4.36 -24.72
C ARG A 139 14.01 3.05 -24.49
N LYS A 140 14.27 2.69 -23.23
CA LYS A 140 14.94 1.42 -22.89
C LYS A 140 14.09 0.22 -23.30
N LEU A 141 12.79 0.24 -22.98
CA LEU A 141 11.87 -0.84 -23.31
C LEU A 141 11.66 -1.02 -24.82
N GLN A 142 11.74 0.04 -25.62
CA GLN A 142 11.68 -0.05 -27.09
C GLN A 142 12.86 -0.84 -27.69
N GLN A 143 14.03 -0.74 -27.06
CA GLN A 143 15.23 -1.47 -27.47
C GLN A 143 15.29 -2.88 -26.86
N PHE A 144 14.48 -3.11 -25.82
CA PHE A 144 14.48 -4.35 -25.07
C PHE A 144 13.65 -5.42 -25.78
N LYS A 145 14.32 -6.49 -26.23
CA LYS A 145 13.70 -7.64 -26.89
C LYS A 145 13.98 -8.90 -26.07
N PRO A 146 13.34 -9.07 -24.92
CA PRO A 146 13.61 -10.20 -24.05
C PRO A 146 13.05 -11.49 -24.68
N ASP A 147 13.74 -12.62 -24.49
CA ASP A 147 13.19 -13.95 -24.82
C ASP A 147 12.23 -14.40 -23.70
N LEU A 148 11.08 -13.70 -23.61
CA LEU A 148 10.02 -14.06 -22.67
C LEU A 148 9.01 -15.03 -23.29
N PRO A 149 8.42 -15.92 -22.48
CA PRO A 149 7.25 -16.68 -22.91
C PRO A 149 6.14 -15.71 -23.33
N LYS A 150 5.45 -16.04 -24.44
CA LYS A 150 4.31 -15.24 -24.92
C LYS A 150 3.14 -15.22 -23.95
N VAL A 151 3.05 -16.22 -23.07
CA VAL A 151 1.99 -16.36 -22.07
C VAL A 151 2.63 -16.73 -20.75
N LEU A 152 2.36 -15.94 -19.71
CA LEU A 152 2.75 -16.26 -18.34
C LEU A 152 1.57 -16.91 -17.62
N LYS A 153 1.77 -18.12 -17.08
CA LYS A 153 0.76 -18.84 -16.31
C LYS A 153 1.02 -18.73 -14.82
N PHE A 154 0.04 -18.22 -14.10
CA PHE A 154 0.06 -18.11 -12.65
C PHE A 154 -0.99 -19.05 -12.03
N ALA A 155 -0.61 -19.70 -10.93
CA ALA A 155 -1.53 -20.44 -10.07
C ALA A 155 -1.65 -19.70 -8.74
N LEU A 156 -2.87 -19.67 -8.19
CA LEU A 156 -3.08 -19.20 -6.83
C LEU A 156 -2.38 -20.11 -5.85
N THR A 157 -1.85 -19.54 -4.78
CA THR A 157 -1.22 -20.30 -3.69
C THR A 157 -2.05 -20.21 -2.42
N GLU A 158 -2.29 -19.00 -1.96
CA GLU A 158 -2.88 -18.75 -0.65
C GLU A 158 -3.44 -17.34 -0.58
N LEU A 159 -4.37 -17.13 0.33
CA LEU A 159 -4.85 -15.82 0.74
C LEU A 159 -4.35 -15.60 2.17
N TRP A 160 -3.54 -14.57 2.40
CA TRP A 160 -2.94 -14.33 3.72
C TRP A 160 -2.82 -12.84 4.04
N GLY A 161 -2.54 -12.58 5.31
CA GLY A 161 -2.43 -11.25 5.92
C GLY A 161 -3.30 -11.17 7.17
N PRO A 162 -2.92 -10.38 8.20
CA PRO A 162 -3.87 -10.02 9.24
C PRO A 162 -4.96 -9.14 8.63
N PHE A 163 -6.14 -9.71 8.42
CA PHE A 163 -7.32 -9.05 7.83
C PHE A 163 -7.73 -7.76 8.55
N ASP A 164 -7.35 -7.61 9.82
CA ASP A 164 -7.67 -6.47 10.66
C ASP A 164 -6.57 -5.39 10.70
N LYS A 165 -5.39 -5.66 10.13
CA LYS A 165 -4.19 -4.81 10.33
C LYS A 165 -3.42 -4.49 9.05
N GLU A 166 -3.44 -5.35 8.04
CA GLU A 166 -2.63 -5.20 6.82
C GLU A 166 -3.45 -5.40 5.53
N MET A 167 -2.76 -5.29 4.39
CA MET A 167 -3.31 -5.60 3.08
C MET A 167 -3.63 -7.09 2.96
N ILE A 168 -4.76 -7.41 2.35
CA ILE A 168 -5.09 -8.78 1.93
C ILE A 168 -4.23 -9.14 0.72
N ILE A 169 -3.43 -10.20 0.84
CA ILE A 169 -2.53 -10.67 -0.20
C ILE A 169 -3.06 -11.98 -0.77
N LEU A 170 -3.43 -11.96 -2.05
CA LEU A 170 -3.64 -13.18 -2.82
C LEU A 170 -2.30 -13.60 -3.45
N GLY A 171 -1.69 -14.61 -2.85
CA GLY A 171 -0.46 -15.22 -3.33
C GLY A 171 -0.66 -15.90 -4.68
N VAL A 172 0.30 -15.67 -5.58
CA VAL A 172 0.37 -16.31 -6.89
C VAL A 172 1.76 -16.86 -7.12
N LYS A 173 1.84 -18.04 -7.74
CA LYS A 173 3.10 -18.63 -8.20
C LYS A 173 3.08 -18.77 -9.71
N LEU A 174 4.21 -18.47 -10.34
CA LEU A 174 4.44 -18.83 -11.72
C LEU A 174 4.54 -20.35 -11.86
N VAL A 175 3.78 -20.92 -12.79
CA VAL A 175 3.64 -22.37 -13.00
C VAL A 175 4.65 -22.90 -14.03
N GLU A 176 5.03 -22.10 -15.01
CA GLU A 176 5.92 -22.46 -16.12
C GLU A 176 7.00 -21.38 -16.32
N ASP A 177 8.15 -21.74 -16.91
CA ASP A 177 9.19 -20.78 -17.37
C ASP A 177 9.87 -19.89 -16.31
N ARG A 178 10.04 -20.39 -15.08
CA ARG A 178 10.75 -19.65 -14.01
C ARG A 178 12.15 -19.21 -14.39
N GLU A 179 12.92 -20.04 -15.10
CA GLU A 179 14.30 -19.72 -15.47
C GLU A 179 14.37 -18.54 -16.46
N LYS A 180 13.48 -18.50 -17.46
CA LYS A 180 13.40 -17.38 -18.41
C LYS A 180 13.01 -16.07 -17.73
N LEU A 181 12.08 -16.14 -16.78
CA LEU A 181 11.68 -14.98 -15.98
C LEU A 181 12.78 -14.54 -14.99
N SER A 182 13.53 -15.47 -14.41
CA SER A 182 14.67 -15.12 -13.54
C SER A 182 15.77 -14.39 -14.31
N ASN A 183 16.08 -14.85 -15.53
CA ASN A 183 17.03 -14.17 -16.42
C ASN A 183 16.54 -12.78 -16.82
N PHE A 184 15.23 -12.63 -17.05
CA PHE A 184 14.60 -11.35 -17.33
C PHE A 184 14.65 -10.36 -16.15
N VAL A 185 14.51 -10.84 -14.91
CA VAL A 185 14.61 -9.98 -13.72
C VAL A 185 16.06 -9.51 -13.48
N SER A 186 17.04 -10.28 -13.94
CA SER A 186 18.46 -10.02 -13.68
C SER A 186 19.17 -9.20 -14.76
N SER A 187 18.52 -8.98 -15.92
CA SER A 187 19.03 -8.24 -17.08
C SER A 187 18.65 -6.75 -17.04
#